data_AF-A0AAX3L1E5-F1
#
_entry.id   AF-A0AAX3L1E5-F1
#
_cell.length_a   1.000
_cell.length_b   1.000
_cell.length_c   1.000
_cell.angle_alpha   90.00
_cell.angle_beta   90.00
_cell.angle_gamma   90.00
#
_symmetry.space_group_name_H-M   'P 1'
#
loop_
_entity.id
_entity.type
_entity.pdbx_description
1 polymer ?
#
loop_
_entity_poly.entity_id
_entity_poly.type
_entity_poly.pdbx_seq_one_letter_code
_entity_poly.pdbx_strand_id
1 'polypeptide(L)'
;MDAYVFETARRLLTDIYGALYEMESGSGFRCVKAEKGQIFLYRPGAGAADGNLGEIAFDVESHARRAGRGIAESKTFFAELKAMSGQATARDSRYDWPRVGFSTKEDVECIVLRLKQFLRLNE
;
A
#
# COMPACT_ATOMS: atom_id res chain seq x y z
N MET A 1 -2.52 -20.32 -4.97
CA MET A 1 -1.58 -19.38 -5.64
C MET A 1 -1.70 -18.00 -5.00
N ASP A 2 -2.92 -17.58 -4.69
CA ASP A 2 -3.31 -16.28 -4.15
C ASP A 2 -2.63 -15.89 -2.82
N ALA A 3 -2.60 -16.82 -1.86
CA ALA A 3 -1.92 -16.61 -0.58
C ALA A 3 -0.44 -16.26 -0.74
N TYR A 4 0.21 -16.72 -1.81
CA TYR A 4 1.62 -16.44 -2.06
C TYR A 4 1.83 -14.99 -2.50
N VAL A 5 0.93 -14.42 -3.33
CA VAL A 5 1.07 -13.02 -3.81
C VAL A 5 0.86 -12.04 -2.65
N PHE A 6 -0.16 -12.26 -1.84
CA PHE A 6 -0.44 -11.44 -0.67
C PHE A 6 0.72 -11.49 0.36
N GLU A 7 1.25 -12.68 0.64
CA GLU A 7 2.38 -12.82 1.57
C GLU A 7 3.67 -12.19 1.02
N THR A 8 3.91 -12.24 -0.30
CA THR A 8 5.00 -11.48 -0.94
C THR A 8 4.84 -9.98 -0.69
N ALA A 9 3.63 -9.43 -0.89
CA ALA A 9 3.36 -8.03 -0.60
C ALA A 9 3.61 -7.69 0.87
N ARG A 10 3.10 -8.49 1.79
CA ARG A 10 3.30 -8.30 3.23
C ARG A 10 4.78 -8.30 3.60
N ARG A 11 5.56 -9.25 3.05
CA ARG A 11 7.01 -9.33 3.30
C ARG A 11 7.74 -8.09 2.78
N LEU A 12 7.54 -7.72 1.52
CA LEU A 12 8.24 -6.59 0.91
C LEU A 12 7.85 -5.24 1.54
N LEU A 13 6.59 -5.09 1.96
CA LEU A 13 6.15 -3.91 2.71
C LEU A 13 6.75 -3.90 4.13
N THR A 14 6.98 -5.06 4.75
CA THR A 14 7.68 -5.13 6.03
C THR A 14 9.11 -4.57 5.92
N ASP A 15 9.78 -4.77 4.79
CA ASP A 15 11.11 -4.19 4.55
C ASP A 15 11.07 -2.65 4.48
N ILE A 16 9.97 -2.05 4.03
CA ILE A 16 9.80 -0.58 3.92
C ILE A 16 9.32 0.04 5.23
N TYR A 17 8.33 -0.59 5.87
CA TYR A 17 7.55 0.00 6.97
C TYR A 17 7.92 -0.58 8.35
N GLY A 18 8.69 -1.66 8.38
CA GLY A 18 8.91 -2.47 9.58
C GLY A 18 7.73 -3.42 9.84
N ALA A 19 7.68 -3.97 11.06
CA ALA A 19 6.64 -4.92 11.44
C ALA A 19 5.21 -4.37 11.16
N LEU A 20 4.45 -5.12 10.38
CA LEU A 20 3.03 -4.87 10.12
C LEU A 20 2.19 -5.68 11.11
N TYR A 21 1.19 -5.04 11.70
CA TYR A 21 0.33 -5.64 12.72
C TYR A 21 -1.00 -6.04 12.11
N GLU A 22 -1.52 -7.20 12.48
CA GLU A 22 -2.84 -7.64 12.04
C GLU A 22 -3.93 -6.68 12.56
N MET A 23 -4.92 -6.39 11.71
CA MET A 23 -6.08 -5.59 12.06
C MET A 23 -7.05 -6.44 12.89
N GLU A 24 -7.71 -5.85 13.90
CA GLU A 24 -8.65 -6.56 14.79
C GLU A 24 -9.81 -7.21 14.03
N SER A 25 -10.21 -6.66 12.88
CA SER A 25 -11.25 -7.22 12.02
C SER A 25 -10.80 -8.46 11.23
N GLY A 26 -9.50 -8.81 11.25
CA GLY A 26 -8.92 -9.85 10.40
C GLY A 26 -8.83 -9.45 8.91
N SER A 27 -9.17 -8.20 8.57
CA SER A 27 -9.22 -7.71 7.18
C SER A 27 -7.85 -7.52 6.54
N GLY A 28 -6.76 -7.58 7.31
CA GLY A 28 -5.45 -7.27 6.79
C GLY A 28 -4.42 -6.91 7.84
N PHE A 29 -3.39 -6.19 7.39
CA PHE A 29 -2.27 -5.74 8.21
C PHE A 29 -2.10 -4.23 8.11
N ARG A 30 -1.46 -3.62 9.11
CA ARG A 30 -1.26 -2.17 9.14
C ARG A 30 0.09 -1.75 9.71
N CYS A 31 0.61 -0.64 9.18
CA CYS A 31 1.58 0.19 9.85
C CYS A 31 0.87 1.47 10.33
N VAL A 32 0.82 1.69 11.64
CA VAL A 32 0.20 2.88 12.24
C VAL A 32 1.23 3.95 12.63
N LYS A 33 2.53 3.70 12.40
CA LYS A 33 3.60 4.64 12.76
C LYS A 33 3.72 5.74 11.70
N ALA A 34 3.33 6.96 12.06
CA ALA A 34 3.33 8.09 11.13
C ALA A 34 4.75 8.42 10.63
N GLU A 35 5.79 8.24 11.43
CA GLU A 35 7.19 8.44 11.01
C GLU A 35 7.65 7.41 9.96
N LYS A 36 6.94 6.29 9.83
CA LYS A 36 7.17 5.28 8.79
C LYS A 36 6.23 5.43 7.60
N GLY A 37 5.27 6.36 7.60
CA GLY A 37 4.21 6.39 6.59
C GLY A 37 3.17 5.30 6.89
N GLN A 38 1.93 5.70 7.17
CA GLN A 38 0.89 4.77 7.59
C GLN A 38 0.30 4.07 6.37
N ILE A 39 0.15 2.75 6.48
CA ILE A 39 -0.48 1.93 5.44
C ILE A 39 -1.45 0.94 6.04
N PHE A 40 -2.49 0.59 5.28
CA PHE A 40 -3.30 -0.61 5.49
C PHE A 40 -3.12 -1.53 4.28
N LEU A 41 -2.83 -2.80 4.53
CA LEU A 41 -2.73 -3.87 3.54
C LEU A 41 -3.94 -4.79 3.73
N TYR A 42 -4.91 -4.68 2.84
CA TYR A 42 -6.17 -5.43 2.88
C TYR A 42 -6.06 -6.77 2.16
N ARG A 43 -6.60 -7.82 2.79
CA ARG A 43 -6.69 -9.19 2.27
C ARG A 43 -7.72 -9.29 1.14
N PRO A 44 -7.53 -10.24 0.20
CA PRO A 44 -8.55 -10.55 -0.80
C PRO A 44 -9.83 -11.05 -0.11
N GLY A 45 -10.99 -10.61 -0.59
CA GLY A 45 -12.29 -10.95 0.00
C GLY A 45 -12.58 -10.33 1.37
N ALA A 46 -11.63 -9.57 1.95
CA ALA A 46 -11.76 -8.97 3.27
C ALA A 46 -11.25 -7.51 3.28
N GLY A 47 -11.72 -6.70 2.33
CA GLY A 47 -11.45 -5.25 2.27
C GLY A 47 -10.82 -4.77 0.96
N ALA A 48 -10.31 -5.69 0.14
CA ALA A 48 -9.93 -5.44 -1.25
C ALA A 48 -11.14 -5.66 -2.20
N ALA A 49 -11.15 -4.97 -3.33
CA ALA A 49 -12.11 -5.17 -4.40
C ALA A 49 -11.95 -6.55 -5.06
N ASP A 50 -13.05 -7.03 -5.65
CA ASP A 50 -13.07 -8.30 -6.36
C ASP A 50 -12.03 -8.32 -7.50
N GLY A 51 -11.34 -9.45 -7.65
CA GLY A 51 -10.26 -9.63 -8.62
C GLY A 51 -8.87 -9.22 -8.12
N ASN A 52 -8.77 -8.47 -7.02
CA ASN A 52 -7.50 -8.15 -6.38
C ASN A 52 -7.07 -9.27 -5.43
N LEU A 53 -5.77 -9.60 -5.46
CA LEU A 53 -5.13 -10.44 -4.45
C LEU A 53 -4.67 -9.65 -3.22
N GLY A 54 -4.82 -8.33 -3.25
CA GLY A 54 -4.76 -7.43 -2.11
C GLY A 54 -4.82 -5.97 -2.52
N GLU A 55 -5.01 -5.10 -1.54
CA GLU A 55 -4.98 -3.64 -1.72
C GLU A 55 -4.14 -2.97 -0.65
N ILE A 56 -3.45 -1.90 -1.02
CA ILE A 56 -2.70 -1.06 -0.08
C ILE A 56 -3.34 0.32 -0.05
N ALA A 57 -3.82 0.74 1.12
CA ALA A 57 -4.23 2.11 1.38
C ALA A 57 -3.08 2.90 2.00
N PHE A 58 -2.86 4.13 1.54
CA PHE A 58 -1.75 4.97 1.97
C PHE A 58 -2.23 6.27 2.61
N ASP A 59 -1.76 6.55 3.82
CA ASP A 59 -1.92 7.88 4.40
C ASP A 59 -0.97 8.88 3.73
N VAL A 60 -1.52 9.82 2.98
CA VAL A 60 -0.71 10.75 2.17
C VAL A 60 0.16 11.65 3.04
N GLU A 61 -0.35 12.13 4.17
CA GLU A 61 0.35 13.11 5.00
C GLU A 61 1.60 12.53 5.66
N SER A 62 1.49 11.34 6.24
CA SER A 62 2.64 10.65 6.83
C SER A 62 3.67 10.24 5.78
N HIS A 63 3.26 9.87 4.57
CA HIS A 63 4.17 9.59 3.47
C HIS A 63 4.88 10.84 2.95
N ALA A 64 4.16 11.96 2.82
CA ALA A 64 4.73 13.26 2.45
C ALA A 64 5.81 13.68 3.46
N ARG A 65 5.48 13.57 4.76
CA ARG A 65 6.43 13.86 5.85
C ARG A 65 7.65 12.95 5.80
N ARG A 66 7.47 11.64 5.66
CA ARG A 66 8.58 10.67 5.59
C ARG A 66 9.49 10.92 4.39
N ALA A 67 8.91 11.23 3.22
CA ALA A 67 9.67 11.48 2.00
C ALA A 67 10.33 12.87 1.95
N GLY A 68 10.00 13.77 2.88
CA GLY A 68 10.39 15.18 2.81
C GLY A 68 9.81 15.88 1.56
N ARG A 69 8.58 15.51 1.18
CA ARG A 69 7.88 15.97 -0.02
C ARG A 69 6.60 16.72 0.33
N GLY A 70 6.05 17.46 -0.63
CA GLY A 70 4.77 18.14 -0.47
C GLY A 70 3.58 17.17 -0.47
N ILE A 71 2.47 17.55 0.18
CA ILE A 71 1.23 16.76 0.16
C ILE A 71 0.70 16.61 -1.27
N ALA A 72 0.67 17.70 -2.05
CA ALA A 72 0.19 17.67 -3.43
C ALA A 72 1.02 16.73 -4.33
N GLU A 73 2.35 16.81 -4.23
CA GLU A 73 3.28 15.92 -4.92
C GLU A 73 3.05 14.45 -4.53
N SER A 74 2.82 14.18 -3.25
CA SER A 74 2.55 12.83 -2.75
C SER A 74 1.19 12.30 -3.25
N LYS A 75 0.17 13.15 -3.33
CA LYS A 75 -1.13 12.79 -3.95
C LYS A 75 -0.96 12.41 -5.42
N THR A 76 -0.20 13.20 -6.18
CA THR A 76 0.10 12.90 -7.58
C THR A 76 0.80 11.56 -7.72
N PHE A 77 1.81 11.30 -6.88
CA PHE A 77 2.52 10.01 -6.87
C PHE A 77 1.56 8.83 -6.64
N PHE A 78 0.68 8.89 -5.63
CA PHE A 78 -0.25 7.79 -5.38
C PHE A 78 -1.32 7.64 -6.46
N ALA A 79 -1.73 8.74 -7.10
CA ALA A 79 -2.62 8.69 -8.26
C ALA A 79 -1.95 8.01 -9.46
N GLU A 80 -0.69 8.33 -9.75
CA GLU A 80 0.11 7.67 -10.79
C GLU A 80 0.33 6.19 -10.47
N LEU A 81 0.64 5.87 -9.21
CA LEU A 81 0.83 4.49 -8.75
C LEU A 81 -0.44 3.65 -8.90
N LYS A 82 -1.60 4.24 -8.59
CA LYS A 82 -2.91 3.62 -8.83
C LYS A 82 -3.18 3.41 -10.31
N ALA A 83 -2.93 4.43 -11.13
CA ALA A 83 -3.13 4.35 -12.58
C ALA A 83 -2.24 3.27 -13.22
N MET A 84 -0.99 3.12 -12.75
CA MET A 84 -0.05 2.10 -13.19
C MET A 84 -0.54 0.68 -12.87
N SER A 85 -1.07 0.47 -11.66
CA SER A 85 -1.63 -0.82 -11.26
C SER A 85 -2.82 -1.23 -12.15
N GLY A 86 -3.63 -0.25 -12.60
CA GLY A 86 -4.79 -0.49 -13.45
C GLY A 86 -5.93 -1.24 -12.76
N GLN A 87 -5.76 -1.64 -11.50
CA GLN A 87 -6.75 -2.41 -10.76
C GLN A 87 -7.87 -1.52 -10.22
N ALA A 88 -9.10 -2.05 -10.24
CA ALA A 88 -10.19 -1.48 -9.47
C ALA A 88 -9.80 -1.50 -7.98
N THR A 89 -10.31 -0.55 -7.19
CA THR A 89 -10.01 -0.48 -5.76
C THR A 89 -11.29 -0.31 -4.96
N ALA A 90 -11.38 -1.00 -3.83
CA ALA A 90 -12.50 -0.84 -2.93
C ALA A 90 -12.46 0.58 -2.34
N ARG A 91 -13.63 1.17 -2.10
CA ARG A 91 -13.72 2.45 -1.40
C ARG A 91 -13.71 2.19 0.09
N ASP A 92 -12.80 2.87 0.80
CA ASP A 92 -12.91 2.99 2.25
C ASP A 92 -13.80 4.18 2.58
N SER A 93 -14.96 3.95 3.19
CA SER A 93 -15.85 5.06 3.57
C SER A 93 -15.35 5.83 4.79
N ARG A 94 -14.38 5.27 5.54
CA ARG A 94 -13.88 5.86 6.77
C ARG A 94 -12.68 6.78 6.55
N TYR A 95 -11.87 6.49 5.52
CA TYR A 95 -10.66 7.24 5.21
C TYR A 95 -10.56 7.47 3.70
N ASP A 96 -10.42 8.73 3.25
CA ASP A 96 -10.17 9.07 1.84
C ASP A 96 -8.69 8.85 1.46
N TRP A 97 -8.14 7.71 1.87
CA TRP A 97 -6.76 7.34 1.56
C TRP A 97 -6.69 6.72 0.17
N PRO A 98 -5.74 7.15 -0.69
CA PRO A 98 -5.53 6.50 -1.98
C PRO A 98 -5.19 5.03 -1.77
N ARG A 99 -5.79 4.20 -2.63
CA ARG A 99 -5.59 2.76 -2.65
C ARG A 99 -4.98 2.30 -3.96
N VAL A 100 -4.17 1.25 -3.88
CA VAL A 100 -3.56 0.57 -5.02
C VAL A 100 -3.79 -0.93 -4.88
N GLY A 101 -4.45 -1.53 -5.87
CA GLY A 101 -4.68 -2.97 -5.94
C GLY A 101 -3.53 -3.71 -6.61
N PHE A 102 -3.42 -5.01 -6.36
CA PHE A 102 -2.48 -5.90 -7.05
C PHE A 102 -3.07 -7.30 -7.21
N SER A 103 -2.73 -7.98 -8.30
CA SER A 103 -3.21 -9.33 -8.60
C SER A 103 -2.09 -10.29 -9.00
N THR A 104 -0.87 -9.79 -9.21
CA THR A 104 0.32 -10.58 -9.54
C THR A 104 1.50 -10.22 -8.65
N LYS A 105 2.58 -11.00 -8.69
CA LYS A 105 3.81 -10.65 -7.95
C LYS A 105 4.51 -9.45 -8.58
N GLU A 106 4.46 -9.38 -9.90
CA GLU A 106 5.04 -8.33 -10.71
C GLU A 106 4.40 -6.98 -10.36
N ASP A 107 3.08 -6.95 -10.13
CA ASP A 107 2.39 -5.75 -9.61
C ASP A 107 2.98 -5.32 -8.26
N VAL A 108 3.13 -6.27 -7.33
CA VAL A 108 3.66 -6.02 -5.99
C VAL A 108 5.09 -5.50 -6.05
N GLU A 109 5.96 -6.14 -6.83
CA GLU A 109 7.35 -5.74 -7.01
C GLU A 109 7.46 -4.34 -7.61
N CYS A 110 6.62 -4.04 -8.61
CA CYS A 110 6.56 -2.71 -9.22
C CYS A 110 6.11 -1.65 -8.20
N ILE A 111 5.05 -1.92 -7.44
CA ILE A 111 4.56 -1.02 -6.40
C ILE A 111 5.65 -0.75 -5.35
N VAL A 112 6.28 -1.80 -4.84
CA VAL A 112 7.36 -1.73 -3.84
C VAL A 112 8.55 -0.94 -4.37
N LEU A 113 8.96 -1.17 -5.63
CA LEU A 113 10.06 -0.44 -6.26
C LEU A 113 9.76 1.07 -6.33
N ARG A 114 8.55 1.44 -6.76
CA ARG A 114 8.12 2.85 -6.83
C ARG A 114 8.05 3.48 -5.44
N LEU A 115 7.59 2.75 -4.43
CA LEU A 115 7.59 3.22 -3.04
C LEU A 115 9.01 3.45 -2.52
N LYS A 116 9.96 2.54 -2.77
CA LYS A 116 11.36 2.72 -2.36
C LYS A 116 11.99 3.95 -3.01
N GLN A 117 11.75 4.16 -4.31
CA GLN A 117 12.19 5.36 -5.03
C GLN A 117 11.59 6.64 -4.43
N PHE A 118 10.27 6.64 -4.18
CA PHE A 118 9.56 7.79 -3.61
C PHE A 118 10.10 8.17 -2.22
N LEU A 119 10.30 7.16 -1.37
CA LEU A 119 10.78 7.27 0.01
C LEU A 119 12.31 7.40 0.12
N ARG A 120 13.04 7.37 -1.01
CA ARG A 120 14.52 7.44 -1.07
C ARG A 120 15.20 6.36 -0.22
N LEU A 121 14.68 5.13 -0.28
CA LEU A 121 15.19 3.96 0.44
C LEU A 121 16.14 3.10 -0.40
N ASN A 122 16.56 3.60 -1.56
CA ASN A 122 17.53 2.89 -2.40
C ASN A 122 18.93 3.10 -1.81
N GLU A 123 19.47 2.04 -1.23
CA GLU A 123 20.92 1.81 -1.07
C GLU A 123 21.53 1.35 -2.39
#